data_AF-A0A378WTK9-F1
#
_entry.id   AF-A0A378WTK9-F1
#
_cell.length_a   1.000
_cell.length_b   1.000
_cell.length_c   1.000
_cell.angle_alpha   90.00
_cell.angle_beta   90.00
_cell.angle_gamma   90.00
#
_symmetry.space_group_name_H-M   'P 1'
#
loop_
_entity.id
_entity.type
_entity.pdbx_description
1 polymer ?
#
loop_
_entity_poly.entity_id
_entity_poly.type
_entity_poly.pdbx_seq_one_letter_code
_entity_poly.pdbx_strand_id
1 'polypeptide(L)'
;MGTWNVLSSVVTVLSGCGVVLLAVGCFWPRDDAPRAGHGERWDGANGRPPIAWLTDWSCAPPGRPFTTAEAHHWMQIHRDHDCPRKRAAFAALVAAGRIHPDTTRRNTLRSEPDE
;
A
#
# COMPACT_ATOMS: atom_id res chain seq x y z
N MET A 1 -47.36 23.12 10.69
CA MET A 1 -46.00 23.44 10.19
C MET A 1 -44.84 22.87 11.04
N GLY A 2 -45.04 21.86 11.91
CA GLY A 2 -43.97 21.41 12.83
C GLY A 2 -43.29 20.07 12.47
N THR A 3 -44.02 19.13 11.88
CA THR A 3 -43.53 17.76 11.63
C THR A 3 -42.87 17.59 10.26
N TRP A 4 -43.45 18.21 9.22
CA TRP A 4 -42.94 18.14 7.85
C TRP A 4 -41.55 18.76 7.70
N ASN A 5 -41.28 19.89 8.34
CA ASN A 5 -39.95 20.53 8.29
C ASN A 5 -38.87 19.71 9.02
N VAL A 6 -39.24 19.02 10.10
CA VAL A 6 -38.34 18.13 10.84
C VAL A 6 -38.00 16.91 9.99
N LEU A 7 -39.00 16.29 9.35
CA LEU A 7 -38.79 15.18 8.41
C LEU A 7 -37.88 15.59 7.24
N SER A 8 -38.11 16.75 6.62
CA SER A 8 -37.27 17.25 5.54
C SER A 8 -35.82 17.54 5.98
N SER A 9 -35.63 18.06 7.19
CA SER A 9 -34.29 18.31 7.74
C SER A 9 -33.54 17.02 8.02
N VAL A 10 -34.20 16.02 8.60
CA VAL A 10 -33.59 14.72 8.87
C VAL A 10 -33.20 14.02 7.57
N VAL A 11 -34.10 14.02 6.56
CA VAL A 11 -33.82 13.39 5.26
C VAL A 11 -32.66 14.07 4.53
N THR A 12 -32.59 15.40 4.55
CA THR A 12 -31.49 16.13 3.89
C THR A 12 -30.15 15.90 4.56
N VAL A 13 -30.09 15.87 5.89
CA VAL A 13 -28.85 15.56 6.64
C VAL A 13 -28.40 14.11 6.38
N LEU A 14 -29.32 13.14 6.44
CA LEU A 14 -28.99 11.73 6.18
C LEU A 14 -28.51 11.52 4.74
N SER A 15 -29.17 12.16 3.77
CA SER A 15 -28.76 12.12 2.36
C SER A 15 -27.37 12.73 2.16
N GLY A 16 -27.11 13.92 2.74
CA GLY A 16 -25.81 14.57 2.69
C GLY A 16 -24.69 13.70 3.29
N CYS A 17 -24.92 13.14 4.49
CA CYS A 17 -23.99 12.20 5.12
C CYS A 17 -23.75 10.97 4.24
N GLY A 18 -24.80 10.39 3.66
CA GLY A 18 -24.68 9.24 2.76
C GLY A 18 -23.80 9.54 1.55
N VAL A 19 -24.00 10.69 0.90
CA VAL A 19 -23.18 11.11 -0.25
C VAL A 19 -21.72 11.32 0.14
N VAL A 20 -21.46 11.97 1.28
CA VAL A 20 -20.10 12.18 1.78
C VAL A 20 -19.42 10.83 2.09
N LEU A 21 -20.10 9.92 2.79
CA LEU A 21 -19.56 8.59 3.10
C LEU A 21 -19.31 7.74 1.86
N LEU A 22 -20.18 7.84 0.84
CA LEU A 22 -19.98 7.16 -0.44
C LEU A 22 -18.80 7.73 -1.21
N ALA A 23 -18.66 9.05 -1.29
CA ALA A 23 -17.51 9.68 -1.95
C ALA A 23 -16.19 9.30 -1.28
N VAL A 24 -16.15 9.33 0.06
CA VAL A 24 -14.98 8.90 0.85
C VAL A 24 -14.72 7.41 0.68
N GLY A 25 -15.74 6.56 0.71
CA GLY A 25 -15.61 5.11 0.55
C GLY A 25 -15.20 4.68 -0.86
N CYS A 26 -15.62 5.42 -1.90
CA CYS A 26 -15.16 5.20 -3.28
C CYS A 26 -13.73 5.66 -3.49
N PHE A 27 -13.29 6.71 -2.77
CA PHE A 27 -11.91 7.15 -2.77
C PHE A 27 -11.01 6.26 -1.90
N TRP A 28 -11.59 5.54 -0.93
CA TRP A 28 -10.86 4.63 -0.08
C TRP A 28 -10.34 3.44 -0.90
N PRO A 29 -9.03 3.14 -0.87
CA PRO A 29 -8.47 1.98 -1.52
C PRO A 29 -9.22 0.75 -1.00
N ARG A 30 -9.98 0.10 -1.88
CA ARG A 30 -10.60 -1.16 -1.56
C ARG A 30 -9.44 -2.15 -1.45
N ASP A 31 -8.98 -2.39 -0.22
CA ASP A 31 -8.05 -3.46 0.07
C ASP A 31 -8.77 -4.75 -0.34
N ASP A 32 -8.42 -5.25 -1.53
CA ASP A 32 -8.76 -6.60 -1.94
C ASP A 32 -8.05 -7.54 -0.96
N ALA A 33 -8.74 -7.89 0.12
CA ALA A 33 -8.28 -8.90 1.05
C ALA A 33 -7.90 -10.14 0.23
N PRO A 34 -6.63 -10.61 0.31
CA PRO A 34 -6.22 -11.80 -0.42
C PRO A 34 -7.14 -12.94 -0.01
N ARG A 35 -7.84 -13.52 -0.99
CA ARG A 35 -8.47 -14.83 -0.80
C ARG A 35 -7.40 -15.74 -0.22
N ALA A 36 -7.66 -16.30 0.96
CA ALA A 36 -6.81 -17.28 1.60
C ALA A 36 -6.69 -18.52 0.70
N GLY A 37 -5.73 -18.47 -0.22
CA GLY A 37 -5.22 -19.60 -0.97
C GLY A 37 -4.17 -20.26 -0.12
N HIS A 38 -4.61 -21.23 0.67
CA HIS A 38 -3.80 -22.16 1.43
C HIS A 38 -2.69 -22.79 0.59
N GLY A 39 -1.45 -22.67 1.08
CA GLY A 39 -0.42 -23.66 0.86
C GLY A 39 0.91 -23.11 0.37
N GLU A 40 1.75 -22.64 1.30
CA GLU A 40 3.19 -22.88 1.16
C GLU A 40 3.84 -23.06 2.53
N ARG A 41 4.21 -24.32 2.76
CA ARG A 41 4.92 -24.93 3.87
C ARG A 41 6.20 -24.15 4.20
N TRP A 42 6.19 -23.43 5.32
CA TRP A 42 7.41 -22.89 5.93
C TRP A 42 8.21 -24.01 6.60
N ASP A 43 9.16 -24.57 5.87
CA ASP A 43 10.23 -25.38 6.44
C ASP A 43 11.41 -24.47 6.83
N GLY A 44 11.67 -24.40 8.15
CA GLY A 44 13.01 -24.29 8.73
C GLY A 44 13.68 -22.92 8.80
N ALA A 45 13.59 -22.26 9.96
CA ALA A 45 14.74 -22.12 10.86
C ALA A 45 14.40 -21.19 12.04
N ASN A 46 14.70 -21.67 13.24
CA ASN A 46 14.62 -21.02 14.54
C ASN A 46 14.82 -19.49 14.51
N GLY A 47 13.72 -18.77 14.60
CA GLY A 47 13.69 -17.35 14.94
C GLY A 47 12.29 -17.07 15.45
N ARG A 48 12.19 -16.51 16.66
CA ARG A 48 10.94 -15.98 17.21
C ARG A 48 10.21 -15.22 16.09
N PRO A 49 8.91 -15.48 15.80
CA PRO A 49 8.25 -14.79 14.70
C PRO A 49 8.42 -13.29 14.98
N PRO A 50 9.18 -12.56 14.14
CA PRO A 50 9.18 -11.12 14.26
C PRO A 50 7.72 -10.75 14.08
N ILE A 51 7.24 -9.93 15.00
CA ILE A 51 5.90 -9.39 14.95
C ILE A 51 5.71 -8.81 13.54
N ALA A 52 4.99 -9.52 12.66
CA ALA A 52 5.08 -9.29 11.21
C ALA A 52 4.75 -7.83 10.86
N TRP A 53 3.76 -7.26 11.55
CA TRP A 53 3.34 -5.87 11.40
C TRP A 53 4.41 -4.83 11.75
N LEU A 54 5.40 -5.14 12.60
CA LEU A 54 6.53 -4.23 12.89
C LEU A 54 7.60 -4.25 11.80
N THR A 55 7.73 -5.38 11.10
CA THR A 55 8.69 -5.50 9.99
C THR A 55 8.18 -4.76 8.76
N ASP A 56 6.85 -4.65 8.63
CA ASP A 56 6.13 -3.98 7.53
C ASP A 56 6.37 -2.47 7.44
N TRP A 57 6.78 -1.82 8.53
CA TRP A 57 7.18 -0.40 8.53
C TRP A 57 8.69 -0.18 8.44
N SER A 58 9.48 -1.26 8.46
CA SER A 58 10.94 -1.14 8.47
C SER A 58 11.46 -0.73 7.09
N CYS A 59 12.18 0.39 7.04
CA CYS A 59 12.92 0.80 5.85
C CYS A 59 14.27 0.06 5.69
N ALA A 60 14.62 -0.83 6.62
CA ALA A 60 15.91 -1.51 6.60
C ALA A 60 16.04 -2.43 5.37
N PRO A 61 17.24 -2.52 4.77
CA PRO A 61 17.51 -3.43 3.66
C PRO A 61 17.11 -4.87 4.01
N PRO A 62 16.51 -5.62 3.09
CA PRO A 62 16.16 -7.00 3.35
C PRO A 62 17.42 -7.88 3.33
N GLY A 63 17.48 -8.89 4.20
CA GLY A 63 18.58 -9.85 4.21
C GLY A 63 18.56 -10.84 3.04
N ARG A 64 17.45 -10.93 2.30
CA ARG A 64 17.29 -11.76 1.11
C ARG A 64 16.52 -10.98 0.03
N PRO A 65 16.71 -11.30 -1.26
CA PRO A 65 15.84 -10.77 -2.31
C PRO A 65 14.38 -11.21 -2.07
N PHE A 66 13.44 -10.32 -2.41
CA PHE A 66 12.02 -10.60 -2.27
C PHE A 66 11.51 -11.53 -3.37
N THR A 67 10.50 -12.32 -3.04
CA THR A 67 9.64 -12.95 -4.05
C THR A 67 8.82 -11.90 -4.78
N THR A 68 8.27 -12.22 -5.95
CA THR A 68 7.42 -11.30 -6.72
C THR A 68 6.23 -10.78 -5.91
N ALA A 69 5.56 -11.65 -5.13
CA ALA A 69 4.41 -11.27 -4.32
C ALA A 69 4.79 -10.35 -3.17
N GLU A 70 5.87 -10.68 -2.43
CA GLU A 70 6.41 -9.81 -1.39
C GLU A 70 6.82 -8.45 -1.99
N ALA A 71 7.48 -8.45 -3.14
CA ALA A 71 7.93 -7.23 -3.79
C ALA A 71 6.77 -6.31 -4.18
N HIS A 72 5.65 -6.85 -4.67
CA HIS A 72 4.44 -6.07 -4.90
C HIS A 72 3.88 -5.47 -3.61
N HIS A 73 3.81 -6.26 -2.54
CA HIS A 73 3.32 -5.80 -1.24
C HIS A 73 4.16 -4.65 -0.67
N TRP A 74 5.49 -4.79 -0.70
CA TRP A 74 6.40 -3.74 -0.23
C TRP A 74 6.36 -2.47 -1.10
N MET A 75 6.12 -2.60 -2.41
CA MET A 75 5.90 -1.45 -3.28
C MET A 75 4.59 -0.70 -2.97
N GLN A 76 3.57 -1.41 -2.47
CA GLN A 76 2.30 -0.80 -2.04
C GLN A 76 2.46 -0.07 -0.70
N ILE A 77 3.08 -0.69 0.30
CA ILE A 77 3.27 -0.09 1.63
C ILE A 77 4.21 1.12 1.57
N HIS A 78 5.31 1.02 0.83
CA HIS A 78 6.29 2.11 0.72
C HIS A 78 6.03 3.02 -0.49
N ARG A 79 4.76 3.19 -0.91
CA ARG A 79 4.40 3.98 -2.10
C ARG A 79 4.95 5.42 -2.02
N ASP A 80 4.79 6.07 -0.86
CA ASP A 80 4.99 7.51 -0.70
C ASP A 80 6.42 7.96 -0.39
N HIS A 81 7.34 7.02 -0.13
CA HIS A 81 8.74 7.35 0.17
C HIS A 81 9.71 6.43 -0.56
N ASP A 82 10.95 6.88 -0.77
CA ASP A 82 12.02 6.06 -1.32
C ASP A 82 12.92 5.53 -0.19
N CYS A 83 12.90 4.21 0.04
CA CYS A 83 13.71 3.56 1.06
C CYS A 83 14.49 2.37 0.46
N PRO A 84 15.58 1.92 1.12
CA PRO A 84 16.37 0.78 0.65
C PRO A 84 15.53 -0.48 0.41
N ARG A 85 14.52 -0.72 1.25
CA ARG A 85 13.60 -1.85 1.10
C ARG A 85 12.75 -1.75 -0.16
N LYS A 86 12.19 -0.57 -0.47
CA LYS A 86 11.45 -0.33 -1.72
C LYS A 86 12.33 -0.54 -2.94
N ARG A 87 13.58 -0.07 -2.91
CA ARG A 87 14.52 -0.30 -4.02
C ARG A 87 14.81 -1.78 -4.21
N ALA A 88 14.96 -2.55 -3.13
CA ALA A 88 15.13 -3.99 -3.20
C ALA A 88 13.89 -4.70 -3.77
N ALA A 89 12.68 -4.26 -3.39
CA ALA A 89 11.43 -4.75 -3.97
C ALA A 89 11.32 -4.41 -5.46
N PHE A 90 11.64 -3.18 -5.85
CA PHE A 90 11.68 -2.76 -7.25
C PHE A 90 12.67 -3.60 -8.05
N ALA A 91 13.88 -3.80 -7.55
CA ALA A 91 14.90 -4.63 -8.20
C ALA A 91 14.42 -6.09 -8.38
N ALA A 92 13.71 -6.65 -7.38
CA ALA A 92 13.13 -7.99 -7.50
C ALA A 92 12.06 -8.06 -8.60
N LEU A 93 11.21 -7.03 -8.76
CA LEU A 93 10.22 -6.97 -9.83
C LEU A 93 10.84 -6.80 -11.22
N VAL A 94 11.93 -6.04 -11.32
CA VAL A 94 12.70 -5.92 -12.57
C VAL A 94 13.36 -7.24 -12.92
N ALA A 95 14.00 -7.90 -11.96
CA ALA A 95 14.63 -9.21 -12.16
C ALA A 95 13.60 -10.29 -12.56
N ALA A 96 12.39 -10.22 -12.02
CA ALA A 96 11.27 -11.09 -12.39
C ALA A 96 10.57 -10.70 -13.71
N GLY A 97 11.02 -9.63 -14.39
CA GLY A 97 10.44 -9.16 -15.66
C GLY A 97 9.04 -8.57 -15.53
N ARG A 98 8.59 -8.19 -14.33
CA ARG A 98 7.27 -7.61 -14.07
C ARG A 98 7.22 -6.10 -14.26
N ILE A 99 8.36 -5.44 -14.10
CA ILE A 99 8.51 -4.00 -14.33
C ILE A 99 9.68 -3.79 -15.28
N HIS A 100 9.46 -2.99 -16.31
CA HIS A 100 10.53 -2.45 -17.14
C HIS A 100 10.78 -1.00 -16.73
N PRO A 101 11.95 -0.67 -16.15
CA PRO A 101 12.25 0.71 -15.81
C PRO A 101 12.27 1.57 -17.07
N ASP A 102 11.56 2.69 -17.06
CA ASP A 102 11.60 3.65 -18.15
C ASP A 102 12.95 4.37 -18.15
N THR A 103 13.88 3.90 -18.99
CA THR A 103 15.23 4.44 -19.13
C THR A 103 15.26 5.75 -19.91
N THR A 104 14.15 6.14 -20.56
CA THR A 104 14.08 7.36 -21.37
C THR A 104 13.92 8.61 -20.49
N ARG A 105 13.31 8.45 -19.31
CA ARG A 105 13.18 9.51 -18.31
C ARG A 105 14.43 9.56 -17.43
N ARG A 106 15.45 10.33 -17.83
CA ARG A 106 16.59 10.65 -16.93
C ARG A 106 16.08 11.36 -15.68
N ASN A 107 16.15 10.67 -14.53
CA ASN A 107 15.81 11.23 -13.21
C ASN A 107 16.89 12.25 -12.79
N THR A 108 16.80 13.47 -13.30
CA THR A 108 17.72 14.58 -13.00
C THR A 108 17.26 15.46 -11.84
N LEU A 109 16.14 15.12 -11.18
CA LEU A 109 15.50 15.98 -10.17
C LEU A 109 15.93 15.73 -8.72
N ARG A 110 17.05 15.05 -8.45
CA ARG A 110 17.50 14.83 -7.06
C ARG A 110 18.99 15.01 -6.88
N SER A 111 19.46 16.23 -7.13
CA SER A 111 20.74 16.75 -6.66
C SER A 111 20.64 18.27 -6.50
N GLU A 112 19.85 18.76 -5.55
CA GLU A 112 20.18 20.06 -4.94
C GLU A 112 21.04 19.73 -3.72
N PRO A 113 22.35 20.06 -3.72
CA PRO A 113 23.14 20.03 -2.50
C PRO A 113 22.64 21.16 -1.60
N ASP A 114 22.34 20.84 -0.35
CA ASP A 114 22.06 21.81 0.69
C ASP A 114 23.27 22.78 0.81
N GLU A 115 23.04 24.08 0.59
CA GLU A 115 23.91 25.16 1.07
C GLU A 115 23.50 25.58 2.49
#